data_AF-A0A376YAA2-F1
#
_entry.id   AF-A0A376YAA2-F1
#
_cell.length_a   1.000
_cell.length_b   1.000
_cell.length_c   1.000
_cell.angle_alpha   90.00
_cell.angle_beta   90.00
_cell.angle_gamma   90.00
#
_symmetry.space_group_name_H-M   'P 1'
#
loop_
_entity.id
_entity.type
_entity.pdbx_description
1 polymer ?
#
loop_
_entity_poly.entity_id
_entity_poly.type
_entity_poly.pdbx_seq_one_letter_code
_entity_poly.pdbx_strand_id
1 'polypeptide(L)'
;MNPVPAQREYFLDSIRAWLMLLGIPFHISLIYSSHTWHVNSAESSLWLTLFNDFIHSFRMQVFFVISGYFSYMLFLRYPLKKWWKVRVERVGIPMLTAIPLLTLPQFIMLQYVKGKAESWPGLSLYDKYNTLAWELISHLWFLLVLVVMTTLCVWIFKRIRNNLENSDKTNKKFSMVKLSVIFFMPRHRLCGNKKNDFYCVSAHSE
;
A
#
# COMPACT_ATOMS: atom_id res chain seq x y z
N MET A 1 30.01 -0.27 21.08
CA MET A 1 28.82 -1.14 21.02
C MET A 1 28.47 -1.36 19.56
N ASN A 2 28.73 -2.55 19.03
CA ASN A 2 28.28 -2.91 17.67
C ASN A 2 26.74 -2.91 17.69
N PRO A 3 26.06 -2.20 16.78
CA PRO A 3 24.62 -2.31 16.69
C PRO A 3 24.32 -3.76 16.33
N VAL A 4 23.56 -4.45 17.19
CA VAL A 4 23.07 -5.81 16.90
C VAL A 4 22.43 -5.75 15.52
N PRO A 5 22.94 -6.50 14.52
CA PRO A 5 22.39 -6.44 13.19
C PRO A 5 20.92 -6.84 13.30
N ALA A 6 20.04 -5.93 12.89
CA ALA A 6 18.61 -6.20 12.94
C ALA A 6 18.33 -7.53 12.24
N GLN A 7 17.80 -8.50 12.98
CA GLN A 7 17.54 -9.84 12.50
C GLN A 7 16.72 -9.74 11.21
N ARG A 8 17.35 -10.12 10.09
CA ARG A 8 16.72 -10.08 8.78
C ARG A 8 15.69 -11.21 8.77
N GLU A 9 14.45 -10.90 8.42
CA GLU A 9 13.38 -11.89 8.33
C GLU A 9 13.62 -12.79 7.11
N TYR A 10 14.52 -13.78 7.25
CA TYR A 10 14.88 -14.72 6.19
C TYR A 10 13.67 -15.49 5.70
N PHE A 11 12.71 -15.79 6.58
CA PHE A 11 11.47 -16.50 6.27
C PHE A 11 10.68 -15.83 5.15
N LEU A 12 10.57 -14.50 5.14
CA LEU A 12 9.79 -13.77 4.13
C LEU A 12 10.50 -13.69 2.78
N ASP A 13 11.84 -13.72 2.79
CA ASP A 13 12.63 -13.80 1.56
C ASP A 13 12.53 -15.21 0.95
N SER A 14 12.57 -16.25 1.80
CA SER A 14 12.36 -17.64 1.39
C SER A 14 10.97 -17.88 0.80
N ILE A 15 9.91 -17.37 1.43
CA ILE A 15 8.54 -17.50 0.89
C ILE A 15 8.46 -16.82 -0.48
N ARG A 16 9.05 -15.64 -0.64
CA ARG A 16 9.08 -14.94 -1.93
C ARG A 16 9.80 -15.77 -3.01
N ALA A 17 10.92 -16.40 -2.67
CA ALA A 17 11.66 -17.25 -3.59
C ALA A 17 10.83 -18.47 -4.05
N TRP A 18 10.14 -19.14 -3.12
CA TRP A 18 9.22 -20.23 -3.43
C TRP A 18 8.06 -19.79 -4.31
N LEU A 19 7.48 -18.61 -4.06
CA LEU A 19 6.40 -18.05 -4.89
C LEU A 19 6.87 -17.70 -6.31
N MET A 20 8.12 -17.25 -6.46
CA MET A 20 8.72 -17.03 -7.79
C MET A 20 8.98 -18.36 -8.50
N LEU A 21 9.44 -19.38 -7.78
CA LEU A 21 9.64 -20.73 -8.33
C LEU A 21 8.31 -21.35 -8.82
N LEU A 22 7.23 -21.16 -8.06
CA LEU A 22 5.87 -21.54 -8.46
C LEU A 22 5.34 -20.78 -9.69
N GLY A 23 6.07 -19.77 -10.17
CA GLY A 23 5.83 -19.15 -11.48
C GLY A 23 6.11 -20.09 -12.65
N ILE A 24 7.09 -20.99 -12.54
CA ILE A 24 7.47 -21.89 -13.64
C ILE A 24 6.35 -22.89 -13.97
N PRO A 25 5.80 -23.65 -13.00
CA PRO A 25 4.66 -24.54 -13.26
C PRO A 25 3.43 -23.77 -13.77
N PHE A 26 3.23 -22.54 -13.28
CA PHE A 26 2.16 -21.67 -13.73
C PHE A 26 2.27 -21.35 -15.22
N HIS A 27 3.43 -20.89 -15.70
CA HIS A 27 3.62 -20.57 -17.12
C HIS A 27 3.51 -21.80 -18.02
N ILE A 28 4.00 -22.97 -17.57
CA ILE A 28 3.87 -24.23 -18.31
C ILE A 28 2.40 -24.64 -18.41
N SER A 29 1.65 -24.59 -17.31
CA SER A 29 0.21 -24.92 -17.31
C SER A 29 -0.63 -23.98 -18.17
N LEU A 30 -0.17 -22.75 -18.38
CA LEU A 30 -0.86 -21.73 -19.17
C LEU A 30 -0.88 -22.05 -20.67
N ILE A 31 0.09 -22.83 -21.17
CA ILE A 31 0.15 -23.31 -22.58
C ILE A 31 -0.96 -24.36 -22.87
N TYR A 32 -1.47 -25.00 -21.83
CA TYR A 32 -2.45 -26.09 -21.89
C TYR A 32 -3.79 -25.72 -21.23
N SER A 33 -3.98 -24.45 -20.85
CA SER A 33 -5.17 -23.91 -20.17
C SER A 33 -6.11 -23.23 -21.17
N SER A 34 -7.41 -23.20 -20.86
CA SER A 34 -8.46 -22.58 -21.69
C SER A 34 -8.46 -21.04 -21.65
N HIS A 35 -7.60 -20.42 -20.85
CA HIS A 35 -7.44 -18.96 -20.83
C HIS A 35 -6.78 -18.47 -22.12
N THR A 36 -7.11 -17.25 -22.54
CA THR A 36 -6.59 -16.67 -23.79
C THR A 36 -5.10 -16.35 -23.68
N TRP A 37 -4.24 -17.35 -23.87
CA TRP A 37 -2.80 -17.18 -24.08
C TRP A 37 -2.50 -17.22 -25.59
N HIS A 38 -1.38 -16.60 -25.99
CA HIS A 38 -1.01 -16.40 -27.39
C HIS A 38 -0.82 -17.70 -28.18
N VAL A 39 -0.67 -18.83 -27.49
CA VAL A 39 -0.55 -20.16 -28.05
C VAL A 39 -1.42 -21.08 -27.19
N ASN A 40 -2.58 -21.49 -27.71
CA ASN A 40 -3.45 -22.48 -27.08
C ASN A 40 -3.36 -23.79 -27.86
N SER A 41 -3.27 -24.89 -27.12
CA SER A 41 -3.37 -26.25 -27.65
C SER A 41 -4.84 -26.61 -27.90
N ALA A 42 -5.09 -27.45 -28.91
CA ALA A 42 -6.45 -27.80 -29.37
C ALA A 42 -7.28 -28.62 -28.37
N GLU A 43 -6.64 -29.23 -27.36
CA GLU A 43 -7.30 -29.88 -26.23
C GLU A 43 -6.97 -29.16 -24.91
N SER A 44 -7.86 -28.27 -24.49
CA SER A 44 -7.78 -27.62 -23.19
C SER A 44 -8.26 -28.55 -22.09
N SER A 45 -7.46 -28.76 -21.04
CA SER A 45 -7.89 -29.57 -19.88
C SER A 45 -8.38 -28.69 -18.73
N LEU A 46 -9.63 -28.90 -18.31
CA LEU A 46 -10.29 -28.14 -17.25
C LEU A 46 -9.51 -28.19 -15.91
N TRP A 47 -8.85 -29.31 -15.65
CA TRP A 47 -8.01 -29.52 -14.47
C TRP A 47 -6.77 -28.61 -14.45
N LEU A 48 -6.08 -28.42 -15.58
CA LEU A 48 -4.94 -27.49 -15.63
C LEU A 48 -5.40 -26.04 -15.54
N THR A 49 -6.57 -25.68 -16.09
CA THR A 49 -7.14 -24.34 -15.93
C THR A 49 -7.41 -24.03 -14.46
N LEU A 50 -8.08 -24.92 -13.74
CA LEU A 50 -8.37 -24.72 -12.31
C LEU A 50 -7.10 -24.66 -11.46
N PHE A 51 -6.10 -25.50 -11.77
CA PHE A 51 -4.80 -25.45 -11.10
C PHE A 51 -4.08 -24.12 -11.36
N ASN A 52 -4.09 -23.64 -12.62
CA ASN A 52 -3.51 -22.37 -13.01
C ASN A 52 -4.16 -21.19 -12.26
N ASP A 53 -5.50 -21.15 -12.22
CA ASP A 53 -6.27 -20.12 -11.54
C ASP A 53 -6.04 -20.14 -10.03
N PHE A 54 -5.95 -21.32 -9.42
CA PHE A 54 -5.63 -21.47 -8.01
C PHE A 54 -4.24 -20.92 -7.69
N ILE A 55 -3.21 -21.33 -8.43
CA ILE A 55 -1.84 -20.84 -8.25
C ILE A 55 -1.76 -19.33 -8.49
N HIS A 56 -2.46 -18.81 -9.51
CA HIS A 56 -2.50 -17.39 -9.79
C HIS A 56 -3.11 -16.60 -8.65
N SER A 57 -4.32 -16.98 -8.23
CA SER A 57 -5.04 -16.32 -7.14
C SER A 57 -4.22 -16.36 -5.86
N PHE A 58 -3.70 -17.54 -5.49
CA PHE A 58 -2.87 -17.69 -4.30
C PHE A 58 -1.60 -16.84 -4.36
N ARG A 59 -0.78 -17.01 -5.40
CA ARG A 59 0.52 -16.33 -5.52
C ARG A 59 0.38 -14.81 -5.50
N MET A 60 -0.58 -14.26 -6.25
CA MET A 60 -0.81 -12.82 -6.30
C MET A 60 -1.28 -12.28 -4.94
N GLN A 61 -2.23 -12.94 -4.27
CA GLN A 61 -2.66 -12.53 -2.93
C GLN A 61 -1.50 -12.54 -1.92
N VAL A 62 -0.67 -13.60 -1.91
CA VAL A 62 0.45 -13.66 -0.96
C VAL A 62 1.50 -12.58 -1.24
N PHE A 63 1.79 -12.25 -2.50
CA PHE A 63 2.68 -11.13 -2.81
C PHE A 63 2.17 -9.79 -2.29
N PHE A 64 0.85 -9.54 -2.37
CA PHE A 64 0.26 -8.32 -1.82
C PHE A 64 0.43 -8.27 -0.29
N VAL A 65 0.16 -9.36 0.42
CA VAL A 65 0.35 -9.45 1.88
C VAL A 65 1.81 -9.20 2.27
N ILE A 66 2.76 -9.85 1.60
CA ILE A 66 4.19 -9.66 1.84
C ILE A 66 4.60 -8.20 1.60
N SER A 67 4.09 -7.58 0.53
CA SER A 67 4.38 -6.17 0.22
C SER A 67 3.83 -5.21 1.27
N GLY A 68 2.69 -5.53 1.88
CA GLY A 68 2.09 -4.80 2.99
C GLY A 68 2.89 -4.97 4.28
N TYR A 69 3.36 -6.19 4.56
CA TYR A 69 4.22 -6.45 5.71
C TYR A 69 5.53 -5.64 5.64
N PHE A 70 6.24 -5.69 4.52
CA PHE A 70 7.47 -4.91 4.34
C PHE A 70 7.19 -3.40 4.39
N SER A 71 6.03 -2.95 3.92
CA SER A 71 5.56 -1.57 4.06
C SER A 71 5.62 -1.08 5.50
N TYR A 72 5.00 -1.86 6.38
CA TYR A 72 4.80 -1.54 7.78
C TYR A 72 6.12 -1.63 8.56
N MET A 73 6.89 -2.68 8.33
CA MET A 73 8.22 -2.85 8.94
C MET A 73 9.18 -1.69 8.58
N LEU A 74 9.17 -1.25 7.32
CA LEU A 74 10.01 -0.16 6.87
C LEU A 74 9.54 1.21 7.41
N PHE A 75 8.23 1.35 7.68
CA PHE A 75 7.66 2.55 8.31
C PHE A 75 8.11 2.70 9.77
N LEU A 76 8.17 1.61 10.54
CA LEU A 76 8.67 1.65 11.93
C LEU A 76 10.14 2.10 12.01
N ARG A 77 10.93 1.88 10.95
CA ARG A 77 12.38 2.14 10.94
C ARG A 77 12.77 3.49 10.33
N TYR A 78 11.95 4.11 9.47
CA TYR A 78 12.33 5.31 8.72
C TYR A 78 11.26 6.41 8.72
N PRO A 79 11.65 7.70 8.70
CA PRO A 79 10.71 8.79 8.52
C PRO A 79 10.06 8.74 7.12
N LEU A 80 8.77 9.11 7.05
CA LEU A 80 7.89 9.01 5.87
C LEU A 80 8.53 9.42 4.53
N LYS A 81 9.32 10.51 4.50
CA LYS A 81 9.98 11.00 3.27
C LYS A 81 11.02 10.01 2.72
N LYS A 82 11.84 9.42 3.59
CA LYS A 82 12.88 8.46 3.19
C LYS A 82 12.27 7.13 2.78
N TRP A 83 11.21 6.72 3.47
CA TRP A 83 10.44 5.51 3.15
C TRP A 83 9.83 5.55 1.75
N TRP A 84 9.17 6.66 1.38
CA TRP A 84 8.55 6.82 0.06
C TRP A 84 9.58 6.76 -1.06
N LYS A 85 10.72 7.44 -0.89
CA LYS A 85 11.81 7.44 -1.88
C LYS A 85 12.31 6.03 -2.16
N VAL A 86 12.66 5.27 -1.12
CA VAL A 86 13.18 3.90 -1.27
C VAL A 86 12.18 2.98 -1.96
N ARG A 87 10.88 3.15 -1.68
CA ARG A 87 9.85 2.31 -2.28
C ARG A 87 9.57 2.65 -3.73
N VAL A 88 9.47 3.92 -4.06
CA VAL A 88 9.29 4.38 -5.45
C VAL A 88 10.53 4.02 -6.28
N GLU A 89 11.73 4.06 -5.73
CA GLU A 89 12.92 3.61 -6.44
C GLU A 89 12.85 2.11 -6.77
N ARG A 90 12.47 1.27 -5.79
CA ARG A 90 12.39 -0.19 -5.97
C ARG A 90 11.23 -0.66 -6.84
N VAL A 91 10.13 0.12 -6.95
CA VAL A 91 8.95 -0.26 -7.74
C VAL A 91 8.90 0.51 -9.06
N GLY A 92 9.23 1.79 -9.03
CA GLY A 92 9.23 2.70 -10.16
C GLY A 92 10.36 2.44 -11.16
N ILE A 93 11.57 2.06 -10.71
CA ILE A 93 12.64 1.69 -11.64
C ILE A 93 12.23 0.45 -12.45
N PRO A 94 11.82 -0.69 -11.83
CA PRO A 94 11.33 -1.83 -12.60
C PRO A 94 10.15 -1.50 -13.50
N MET A 95 9.24 -0.63 -13.06
CA MET A 95 8.11 -0.20 -13.88
C MET A 95 8.59 0.54 -15.13
N LEU A 96 9.46 1.55 -14.98
CA LEU A 96 9.94 2.37 -16.09
C LEU A 96 10.79 1.55 -17.08
N THR A 97 11.60 0.61 -16.60
CA THR A 97 12.44 -0.23 -17.46
C THR A 97 11.65 -1.36 -18.13
N ALA A 98 10.62 -1.90 -17.49
CA ALA A 98 9.76 -2.94 -18.06
C ALA A 98 8.98 -2.45 -19.29
N ILE A 99 8.66 -1.15 -19.37
CA ILE A 99 7.94 -0.59 -20.52
C ILE A 99 8.72 -0.82 -21.83
N PRO A 100 9.91 -0.22 -22.03
CA PRO A 100 10.63 -0.41 -23.29
C PRO A 100 11.19 -1.82 -23.45
N LEU A 101 11.57 -2.49 -22.36
CA LEU A 101 12.28 -3.76 -22.43
C LEU A 101 11.36 -4.97 -22.63
N LEU A 102 10.17 -4.95 -22.04
CA LEU A 102 9.23 -6.08 -22.11
C LEU A 102 8.01 -5.74 -22.95
N THR A 103 7.35 -4.59 -22.70
CA THR A 103 6.06 -4.32 -23.35
C THR A 103 6.19 -4.01 -24.84
N LEU A 104 7.23 -3.30 -25.27
CA LEU A 104 7.43 -3.00 -26.69
C LEU A 104 7.73 -4.25 -27.52
N PRO A 105 8.70 -5.13 -27.16
CA PRO A 105 8.93 -6.36 -27.92
C PRO A 105 7.72 -7.29 -27.92
N GLN A 106 7.05 -7.43 -26.77
CA GLN A 106 5.85 -8.25 -26.64
C GLN A 106 4.75 -7.75 -27.56
N PHE A 107 4.51 -6.44 -27.58
CA PHE A 107 3.52 -5.80 -28.43
C PHE A 107 3.80 -6.00 -29.93
N ILE A 108 5.06 -5.82 -30.34
CA ILE A 108 5.47 -6.03 -31.73
C ILE A 108 5.25 -7.48 -32.14
N MET A 109 5.70 -8.44 -31.33
CA MET A 109 5.49 -9.87 -31.57
C MET A 109 4.00 -10.21 -31.71
N LEU A 110 3.16 -9.64 -30.85
CA LEU A 110 1.70 -9.77 -30.88
C LEU A 110 1.06 -9.30 -32.18
N GLN A 111 1.53 -8.18 -32.74
CA GLN A 111 1.06 -7.67 -34.03
C GLN A 111 1.39 -8.63 -35.17
N TYR A 112 2.59 -9.21 -35.15
CA TYR A 112 3.03 -10.19 -36.14
C TYR A 112 2.25 -11.50 -36.03
N VAL A 113 2.03 -12.03 -34.82
CA VAL A 113 1.37 -13.34 -34.62
C VAL A 113 -0.14 -13.29 -34.86
N LYS A 114 -0.82 -12.21 -34.43
CA LYS A 114 -2.29 -12.10 -34.60
C LYS A 114 -2.72 -11.57 -35.97
N GLY A 115 -1.79 -11.33 -36.89
CA GLY A 115 -2.09 -10.76 -38.22
C GLY A 115 -2.68 -9.35 -38.20
N LYS A 116 -2.67 -8.67 -37.05
CA LYS A 116 -3.22 -7.31 -36.89
C LYS A 116 -2.29 -6.22 -37.45
N ALA A 117 -1.05 -6.58 -37.80
CA ALA A 117 -0.07 -5.70 -38.40
C ALA A 117 -0.56 -5.00 -39.69
N GLU A 118 -1.41 -5.64 -40.49
CA GLU A 118 -1.93 -5.03 -41.73
C GLU A 118 -2.96 -3.92 -41.49
N SER A 119 -3.75 -4.00 -40.41
CA SER A 119 -4.73 -2.97 -40.03
C SER A 119 -4.11 -1.79 -39.28
N TRP A 120 -2.88 -1.95 -38.78
CA TRP A 120 -2.20 -1.01 -37.90
C TRP A 120 -2.00 0.40 -38.49
N PRO A 121 -1.65 0.57 -39.78
CA PRO A 121 -1.53 1.90 -40.38
C PRO A 121 -2.87 2.64 -40.45
N GLY A 122 -3.99 1.91 -40.62
CA GLY A 122 -5.34 2.47 -40.80
C GLY A 122 -6.13 2.74 -39.52
N LEU A 123 -5.64 2.31 -38.34
CA LEU A 123 -6.30 2.61 -37.06
C LEU A 123 -6.17 4.09 -36.67
N SER A 124 -7.24 4.62 -36.09
CA SER A 124 -7.23 5.95 -35.47
C SER A 124 -6.19 6.03 -34.35
N LEU A 125 -5.62 7.22 -34.12
CA LEU A 125 -4.64 7.45 -33.05
C LEU A 125 -5.19 7.03 -31.68
N TYR A 126 -6.50 7.16 -31.47
CA TYR A 126 -7.18 6.74 -30.26
C TYR A 126 -7.10 5.22 -30.03
N ASP A 127 -7.36 4.42 -31.07
CA ASP A 127 -7.36 2.96 -30.97
C ASP A 127 -5.94 2.41 -30.74
N LYS A 128 -4.94 3.07 -31.34
CA LYS A 128 -3.51 2.77 -31.12
C LYS A 128 -3.14 3.01 -29.66
N TYR A 129 -3.52 4.15 -29.10
CA TYR A 129 -3.26 4.48 -27.70
C TYR A 129 -4.01 3.54 -26.76
N ASN A 130 -5.30 3.28 -27.01
CA ASN A 130 -6.12 2.42 -26.16
C ASN A 130 -5.57 0.99 -26.13
N THR A 131 -5.18 0.44 -27.29
CA THR A 131 -4.59 -0.91 -27.37
C THR A 131 -3.25 -0.98 -26.64
N LEU A 132 -2.37 0.01 -26.86
CA LEU A 132 -1.07 0.06 -26.18
C LEU A 132 -1.24 0.22 -24.66
N ALA A 133 -2.16 1.08 -24.22
CA ALA A 133 -2.46 1.28 -22.82
C ALA A 133 -2.99 -0.01 -22.19
N TRP A 134 -3.89 -0.73 -22.85
CA TRP A 134 -4.42 -1.99 -22.30
C TRP A 134 -3.37 -3.10 -22.21
N GLU A 135 -2.49 -3.20 -23.20
CA GLU A 135 -1.34 -4.12 -23.17
C GLU A 135 -0.38 -3.76 -22.02
N LEU A 136 -0.09 -2.47 -21.86
CA LEU A 136 0.76 -1.95 -20.79
C LEU A 136 0.17 -2.21 -19.41
N ILE A 137 -1.13 -1.89 -19.24
CA ILE A 137 -1.85 -2.15 -17.99
C ILE A 137 -1.81 -3.65 -17.70
N SER A 138 -2.18 -4.53 -18.63
CA SER A 138 -2.28 -5.97 -18.34
C SER A 138 -0.96 -6.62 -17.93
N HIS A 139 0.19 -6.16 -18.47
CA HIS A 139 1.50 -6.70 -18.10
C HIS A 139 2.05 -6.10 -16.80
N LEU A 140 1.90 -4.78 -16.61
CA LEU A 140 2.45 -4.06 -15.47
C LEU A 140 1.42 -3.88 -14.33
N TRP A 141 0.23 -4.47 -14.45
CA TRP A 141 -0.89 -4.25 -13.52
C TRP A 141 -0.48 -4.51 -12.07
N PHE A 142 0.30 -5.56 -11.84
CA PHE A 142 0.75 -5.94 -10.51
C PHE A 142 1.59 -4.83 -9.86
N LEU A 143 2.54 -4.26 -10.61
CA LEU A 143 3.36 -3.14 -10.14
C LEU A 143 2.50 -1.89 -9.92
N LEU A 144 1.56 -1.60 -10.82
CA LEU A 144 0.62 -0.49 -10.70
C LEU A 144 -0.22 -0.59 -9.41
N VAL A 145 -0.79 -1.76 -9.14
CA VAL A 145 -1.59 -2.02 -7.93
C VAL A 145 -0.74 -1.85 -6.68
N LEU A 146 0.52 -2.30 -6.69
CA LEU A 146 1.44 -2.06 -5.57
C LEU A 146 1.66 -0.57 -5.31
N VAL A 147 1.83 0.25 -6.36
CA VAL A 147 1.97 1.71 -6.21
C VAL A 147 0.70 2.31 -5.60
N VAL A 148 -0.47 1.95 -6.12
CA VAL A 148 -1.77 2.45 -5.62
C VAL A 148 -2.00 2.04 -4.16
N MET A 149 -1.75 0.78 -3.80
CA MET A 149 -1.90 0.34 -2.41
C MET A 149 -0.94 1.08 -1.47
N THR A 150 0.25 1.45 -1.95
CA THR A 150 1.20 2.20 -1.13
C THR A 150 0.82 3.66 -0.93
N THR A 151 0.27 4.33 -1.94
CA THR A 151 -0.27 5.69 -1.78
C THR A 151 -1.44 5.68 -0.81
N LEU A 152 -2.34 4.70 -0.93
CA LEU A 152 -3.48 4.52 -0.03
C LEU A 152 -3.03 4.31 1.43
N CYS A 153 -2.05 3.43 1.66
CA CYS A 153 -1.48 3.22 2.99
C CYS A 153 -0.96 4.54 3.59
N VAL A 154 -0.15 5.31 2.86
CA VAL A 154 0.36 6.61 3.34
C VAL A 154 -0.76 7.57 3.66
N TRP A 155 -1.76 7.64 2.79
CA TRP A 155 -2.91 8.52 2.97
C TRP A 155 -3.70 8.16 4.23
N ILE A 156 -3.99 6.87 4.43
CA ILE A 156 -4.67 6.36 5.64
C ILE A 156 -3.83 6.69 6.89
N PHE A 157 -2.53 6.41 6.89
CA PHE A 157 -1.67 6.70 8.04
C PHE A 157 -1.58 8.18 8.36
N LYS A 158 -1.48 9.04 7.35
CA LYS A 158 -1.49 10.50 7.53
C LYS A 158 -2.82 10.95 8.13
N ARG A 159 -3.94 10.38 7.67
CA ARG A 159 -5.28 10.66 8.18
C ARG A 159 -5.43 10.25 9.64
N ILE A 160 -5.00 9.03 10.01
CA ILE A 160 -5.06 8.54 11.40
C ILE A 160 -4.22 9.43 12.32
N ARG A 161 -2.96 9.73 11.95
CA ARG A 161 -2.09 10.59 12.76
C ARG A 161 -2.66 11.99 12.96
N ASN A 162 -3.18 12.60 11.89
CA ASN A 162 -3.79 13.92 11.99
C ASN A 162 -5.05 13.89 12.88
N ASN A 163 -5.85 12.83 12.83
CA ASN A 163 -7.01 12.67 13.70
C ASN A 163 -6.63 12.49 15.17
N LEU A 164 -5.56 11.74 15.47
CA LEU A 164 -5.02 11.59 16.82
C LEU A 164 -4.48 12.92 17.36
N GLU A 165 -3.70 13.65 16.56
CA GLU A 165 -3.17 14.96 16.94
C GLU A 165 -4.29 15.99 17.15
N ASN A 166 -5.34 15.97 16.31
CA ASN A 166 -6.51 16.82 16.48
C ASN A 166 -7.32 16.44 17.73
N SER A 167 -7.45 15.15 18.04
CA SER A 167 -8.13 14.69 19.26
C SER A 167 -7.37 15.11 20.51
N ASP A 168 -6.04 15.00 20.51
CA ASP A 168 -5.19 15.41 21.63
C ASP A 168 -5.19 16.94 21.82
N LYS A 169 -5.12 17.71 20.72
CA LYS A 169 -5.30 19.17 20.76
C LYS A 169 -6.66 19.58 21.29
N THR A 170 -7.73 18.88 20.90
CA THR A 170 -9.10 19.15 21.34
C THR A 170 -9.27 18.83 22.82
N ASN A 171 -8.70 17.71 23.29
CA ASN A 171 -8.72 17.31 24.70
C ASN A 171 -7.92 18.29 25.58
N LYS A 172 -6.70 18.68 25.15
CA LYS A 172 -5.93 19.74 25.83
C LYS A 172 -6.67 21.07 25.86
N LYS A 173 -7.34 21.48 24.77
CA LYS A 173 -8.13 22.71 24.74
C LYS A 173 -9.31 22.63 25.71
N PHE A 174 -9.98 21.48 25.79
CA PHE A 174 -11.09 21.26 26.73
C PHE A 174 -10.62 21.18 28.19
N SER A 175 -9.44 20.62 28.46
CA SER A 175 -8.80 20.62 29.78
C SER A 175 -8.41 22.03 30.22
N MET A 176 -7.79 22.82 29.32
CA MET A 176 -7.45 24.23 29.59
C MET A 176 -8.70 25.09 29.80
N VAL A 177 -9.79 24.85 29.04
CA VAL A 177 -11.07 25.53 29.23
C VAL A 177 -11.75 25.10 30.54
N LYS A 178 -11.68 23.81 30.92
CA LYS A 178 -12.17 23.34 32.23
C LYS A 178 -11.37 23.92 33.38
N LEU A 179 -10.04 24.00 33.27
CA LEU A 179 -9.17 24.62 34.27
C LEU A 179 -9.43 26.13 34.37
N SER A 180 -9.62 26.83 33.25
CA SER A 180 -9.98 28.24 33.27
C SER A 180 -11.37 28.46 33.83
N VAL A 181 -12.36 27.63 33.52
CA VAL A 181 -13.72 27.72 34.11
C VAL A 181 -13.70 27.40 35.61
N ILE A 182 -12.92 26.43 36.07
CA ILE A 182 -12.76 26.13 37.50
C ILE A 182 -12.06 27.29 38.24
N PHE A 183 -11.12 27.97 37.58
CA PHE A 183 -10.40 29.12 38.16
C PHE A 183 -11.20 30.44 38.09
N PHE A 184 -12.02 30.63 37.04
CA PHE A 184 -12.87 31.82 36.85
C PHE A 184 -14.27 31.68 37.43
N MET A 185 -14.72 30.46 37.79
CA MET A 185 -15.90 30.28 38.61
C MET A 185 -15.54 30.83 39.98
N PRO A 186 -16.04 32.02 40.35
CA PRO A 186 -15.64 32.66 41.58
C PRO A 186 -16.02 31.68 42.68
N ARG A 187 -15.05 31.28 43.48
CA ARG A 187 -15.30 30.62 44.77
C ARG A 187 -16.02 31.65 45.63
N HIS A 188 -17.32 31.82 45.37
CA HIS A 188 -18.24 32.66 46.12
C HIS A 188 -18.52 31.93 47.42
N ARG A 189 -17.50 31.86 48.28
CA ARG A 189 -17.70 31.63 49.70
C ARG A 189 -17.81 33.01 50.34
N LEU A 190 -19.01 33.56 50.15
CA LEU A 190 -19.72 34.49 51.02
C LEU A 190 -18.88 35.08 52.15
N CYS A 191 -18.34 36.28 51.96
CA CYS A 191 -17.89 37.13 53.05
C CYS A 191 -19.12 37.89 53.58
N GLY A 192 -19.76 37.34 54.60
CA GLY A 192 -20.88 37.97 55.30
C GLY A 192 -20.36 38.83 56.46
N ASN A 193 -20.61 40.13 56.41
CA ASN A 193 -20.25 41.07 57.46
C ASN A 193 -21.17 40.90 58.68
N LYS A 194 -20.61 40.48 59.82
CA LYS A 194 -21.18 40.74 61.14
C LYS A 194 -20.04 40.99 62.13
N LYS A 195 -19.82 42.28 62.42
CA LYS A 195 -19.15 42.88 63.60
C LYS A 195 -17.93 42.11 64.17
N ASN A 196 -16.76 42.68 63.91
CA ASN A 196 -15.53 42.64 64.72
C ASN A 196 -14.99 41.28 65.17
N ASP A 197 -14.68 40.36 64.26
CA ASP A 197 -13.55 39.43 64.44
C ASP A 197 -13.20 38.72 63.11
N PHE A 198 -11.93 38.82 62.70
CA PHE A 198 -11.40 38.22 61.47
C PHE A 198 -10.76 36.86 61.81
N TYR A 199 -11.52 35.77 61.73
CA TYR A 199 -10.95 34.42 61.79
C TYR A 199 -11.23 33.66 60.48
N CYS A 200 -10.19 33.53 59.65
CA CYS A 200 -10.14 32.52 58.60
C CYS A 200 -9.46 31.27 59.17
N VAL A 201 -10.25 30.30 59.61
CA VAL A 201 -9.78 28.94 59.89
C VAL A 201 -9.34 28.32 58.56
N SER A 202 -8.03 28.14 58.40
CA SER A 202 -7.44 27.30 57.37
C SER A 202 -7.75 25.85 57.72
N ALA A 203 -8.67 25.23 56.99
CA ALA A 203 -8.92 23.80 57.12
C ALA A 203 -7.80 23.01 56.43
N HIS A 204 -7.16 22.18 57.24
CA HIS A 204 -6.30 21.04 56.92
C HIS A 204 -4.87 21.31 56.42
N SER A 205 -3.98 21.42 57.40
CA SER A 205 -2.82 20.53 57.48
C SER A 205 -3.27 19.16 57.99
N GLU A 206 -3.07 18.12 57.19
CA GLU A 206 -2.60 16.76 57.55
C GLU A 206 -2.40 15.97 56.26
#